data_AF-A0A956B7Y1-F1
#
_entry.id   AF-A0A956B7Y1-F1
#
_cell.length_a   1.000
_cell.length_b   1.000
_cell.length_c   1.000
_cell.angle_alpha   90.00
_cell.angle_beta   90.00
_cell.angle_gamma   90.00
#
_symmetry.space_group_name_H-M   'P 1'
#
loop_
_entity.id
_entity.type
_entity.pdbx_description
1 polymer ?
#
loop_
_entity_poly.entity_id
_entity_poly.type
_entity_poly.pdbx_seq_one_letter_code
_entity_poly.pdbx_strand_id
1 'polypeptide(L)'
;MDVSLPSISAPKGGGAVRGISERFQANAATGTGGLQVSLGLSPGRNGFGPRLGLSYDSGSGNGPCGLGWSLGGGAVQRKTSKGVPRYLDDLDTLVISGGEELIPVGEPVAVREGAEAYRVQRHRPRVERSFERVERWTHVDDGVVHWRTYSPDDVCSVFGRTAGARVVDPQDDLRVYQWLLEEQWDGRGSAICYVYKPEDLAGVDGALAHEAHRVAAGHAGGLRYLKRVLYGNAVALGDRSVPLDAQGDPRWRFEVVLDYGEHGADTRVETRPWAVRPDPFSSHRAGFELRTYRLLQRVLMFHRFPELGPAAVADGVLVRSTALTHGQQVGGAVAEDRVASKLLFVEQRGHRGGASLVLPRVEFEYSAAAWNEQLHVVHRDALPDGDLVQWVDLDGEGLPGALLSSPQAWWYRRPEGAATARRAW
;
A
#
# COMPACT_ATOMS: atom_id res chain seq x y z
N MET A 1 -9.24 37.25 -6.94
CA MET A 1 -7.99 36.52 -6.62
C MET A 1 -7.02 37.55 -6.05
N ASP A 2 -6.74 37.48 -4.76
CA ASP A 2 -5.66 38.27 -4.19
C ASP A 2 -4.33 37.66 -4.63
N VAL A 3 -3.69 38.29 -5.61
CA VAL A 3 -2.31 37.98 -6.00
C VAL A 3 -1.43 38.84 -5.12
N SER A 4 -0.90 38.27 -4.04
CA SER A 4 0.09 38.93 -3.21
C SER A 4 1.48 38.79 -3.83
N LEU A 5 2.27 39.86 -3.78
CA LEU A 5 3.67 39.81 -4.17
C LEU A 5 4.45 38.92 -3.18
N PRO A 6 5.38 38.08 -3.67
CA PRO A 6 6.21 37.28 -2.78
C PRO A 6 7.05 38.19 -1.90
N SER A 7 7.03 37.96 -0.58
CA SER A 7 7.88 38.66 0.38
C SER A 7 8.83 37.66 1.02
N ILE A 8 10.09 38.08 1.19
CA ILE A 8 11.09 37.29 1.92
C ILE A 8 10.99 37.71 3.38
N SER A 9 10.60 36.78 4.24
CA SER A 9 10.60 36.98 5.68
C SER A 9 11.20 35.77 6.37
N ALA A 10 11.96 36.01 7.43
CA ALA A 10 12.41 34.92 8.28
C ALA A 10 11.19 34.27 8.96
N PRO A 11 11.16 32.93 9.13
CA PRO A 11 10.12 32.29 9.89
C PRO A 11 10.13 32.86 11.31
N LYS A 12 8.97 33.36 11.77
CA LYS A 12 8.82 33.77 13.16
C LYS A 12 8.92 32.52 14.03
N GLY A 13 9.76 32.58 15.07
CA GLY A 13 9.86 31.48 16.04
C GLY A 13 8.50 31.14 16.62
N GLY A 14 8.19 29.85 16.73
CA GLY A 14 6.99 29.35 17.39
C GLY A 14 7.29 28.88 18.81
N GLY A 15 6.32 29.04 19.72
CA GLY A 15 6.37 28.49 21.09
C GLY A 15 5.52 27.23 21.31
N ALA A 16 4.76 26.80 20.30
CA ALA A 16 3.90 25.63 20.40
C ALA A 16 4.64 24.36 19.96
N VAL A 17 4.76 23.39 20.86
CA VAL A 17 5.19 22.03 20.52
C VAL A 17 4.02 21.32 19.83
N ARG A 18 4.20 20.90 18.58
CA ARG A 18 3.23 20.08 17.84
C ARG A 18 3.83 18.70 17.61
N GLY A 19 3.07 17.66 17.96
CA GLY A 19 3.43 16.28 17.70
C GLY A 19 3.28 15.90 16.21
N ILE A 20 3.42 14.60 15.94
CA ILE A 20 3.11 14.04 14.63
C ILE A 20 1.60 14.25 14.37
N SER A 21 1.24 14.75 13.18
CA SER A 21 -0.17 15.02 12.85
C SER A 21 -0.90 13.71 12.60
N GLU A 22 -1.57 13.22 13.64
CA GLU A 22 -2.41 12.02 13.64
C GLU A 22 -3.88 12.40 13.47
N ARG A 23 -4.62 11.62 12.68
CA ARG A 23 -6.07 11.80 12.50
C ARG A 23 -6.77 10.46 12.63
N PHE A 24 -7.52 10.30 13.72
CA PHE A 24 -8.43 9.17 13.89
C PHE A 24 -9.79 9.48 13.26
N GLN A 25 -10.36 8.50 12.56
CA GLN A 25 -11.68 8.59 11.96
C GLN A 25 -12.39 7.24 12.07
N ALA A 26 -13.67 7.24 12.41
CA ALA A 26 -14.52 6.06 12.27
C ALA A 26 -15.27 6.15 10.94
N ASN A 27 -15.24 5.08 10.15
CA ASN A 27 -16.05 5.01 8.94
C ASN A 27 -17.46 4.55 9.31
N ALA A 28 -18.41 5.47 9.27
CA ALA A 28 -19.80 5.21 9.69
C ALA A 28 -20.50 4.15 8.82
N ALA A 29 -20.07 3.93 7.57
CA ALA A 29 -20.70 2.97 6.68
C ALA A 29 -20.18 1.54 6.85
N THR A 30 -18.89 1.37 7.19
CA THR A 30 -18.25 0.06 7.35
C THR A 30 -18.08 -0.35 8.81
N GLY A 31 -18.20 0.60 9.75
CA GLY A 31 -17.87 0.40 11.16
C GLY A 31 -16.37 0.24 11.44
N THR A 32 -15.49 0.47 10.45
CA THR A 32 -14.04 0.33 10.62
C THR A 32 -13.43 1.56 11.28
N GLY A 33 -12.39 1.33 12.08
CA GLY A 33 -11.54 2.38 12.63
C GLY A 33 -10.40 2.70 11.68
N GLY A 34 -10.21 3.98 11.40
CA GLY A 34 -9.17 4.51 10.53
C GLY A 34 -8.23 5.47 11.25
N LEU A 35 -6.95 5.42 10.90
CA LEU A 35 -5.93 6.35 11.42
C LEU A 35 -4.99 6.77 10.29
N GLN A 36 -4.58 8.03 10.27
CA GLN A 36 -3.56 8.51 9.34
C GLN A 36 -2.38 9.12 10.07
N VAL A 37 -1.16 8.71 9.70
CA VAL A 37 0.10 9.28 10.17
C VAL A 37 0.84 9.90 8.98
N SER A 38 1.06 11.21 9.07
CA SER A 38 1.74 11.97 8.01
C SER A 38 3.23 11.67 7.97
N LEU A 39 3.77 11.42 6.79
CA LEU A 39 5.21 11.35 6.58
C LEU A 39 5.79 12.76 6.48
N GLY A 40 6.93 13.00 7.13
CA GLY A 40 7.60 14.29 7.09
C GLY A 40 8.31 14.57 5.76
N LEU A 41 7.62 14.55 4.63
CA LEU A 41 8.21 14.84 3.33
C LEU A 41 8.37 16.35 3.13
N SER A 42 9.39 16.77 2.37
CA SER A 42 9.56 18.19 2.06
C SER A 42 8.56 18.63 0.99
N PRO A 43 7.96 19.81 1.07
CA PRO A 43 7.07 20.27 0.00
C PRO A 43 7.86 20.48 -1.29
N GLY A 44 7.27 20.10 -2.42
CA GLY A 44 7.81 20.46 -3.73
C GLY A 44 7.42 21.88 -4.15
N ARG A 45 7.83 22.28 -5.36
CA ARG A 45 7.53 23.60 -5.91
C ARG A 45 6.02 23.78 -6.01
N ASN A 46 5.50 24.92 -5.51
CA ASN A 46 4.05 25.20 -5.47
C ASN A 46 3.21 24.10 -4.79
N GLY A 47 3.80 23.32 -3.88
CA GLY A 47 3.12 22.20 -3.22
C GLY A 47 2.98 20.94 -4.08
N PHE A 48 3.55 20.91 -5.30
CA PHE A 48 3.57 19.72 -6.14
C PHE A 48 4.63 18.74 -5.62
N GLY A 49 4.19 17.75 -4.85
CA GLY A 49 5.03 16.71 -4.29
C GLY A 49 4.21 15.47 -3.94
N PRO A 50 4.88 14.36 -3.57
CA PRO A 50 4.21 13.10 -3.34
C PRO A 50 3.31 13.15 -2.11
N ARG A 51 2.06 12.68 -2.26
CA ARG A 51 1.09 12.54 -1.16
C ARG A 51 1.19 11.14 -0.55
N LEU A 52 2.32 10.85 0.10
CA LEU A 52 2.51 9.61 0.83
C LEU A 52 2.19 9.80 2.32
N GLY A 53 1.52 8.81 2.90
CA GLY A 53 1.18 8.75 4.31
C GLY A 53 0.93 7.30 4.72
N LEU A 54 1.06 7.02 6.01
CA LEU A 54 0.64 5.74 6.57
C LEU A 54 -0.86 5.83 6.89
N SER A 55 -1.62 4.88 6.37
CA SER A 55 -3.06 4.78 6.62
C SER A 55 -3.36 3.42 7.23
N TYR A 56 -4.02 3.44 8.37
CA TYR A 56 -4.58 2.27 9.03
C TYR A 56 -6.07 2.16 8.73
N ASP A 57 -6.54 0.94 8.50
CA ASP A 57 -7.95 0.58 8.53
C ASP A 57 -8.10 -0.78 9.22
N SER A 58 -8.96 -0.87 10.24
CA SER A 58 -9.13 -2.07 11.05
C SER A 58 -9.69 -3.29 10.30
N GLY A 59 -10.28 -3.10 9.12
CA GLY A 59 -10.72 -4.15 8.21
C GLY A 59 -9.66 -4.55 7.18
N SER A 60 -8.51 -3.86 7.15
CA SER A 60 -7.42 -4.19 6.24
C SER A 60 -6.55 -5.33 6.77
N GLY A 61 -6.06 -6.16 5.84
CA GLY A 61 -5.20 -7.30 6.15
C GLY A 61 -3.74 -6.93 6.39
N ASN A 62 -2.88 -7.95 6.35
CA ASN A 62 -1.43 -7.78 6.47
C ASN A 62 -0.81 -7.20 5.19
N GLY A 63 0.31 -6.51 5.30
CA GLY A 63 0.95 -5.81 4.19
C GLY A 63 2.39 -5.37 4.48
N PRO A 64 3.04 -4.66 3.53
CA PRO A 64 4.40 -4.16 3.69
C PRO A 64 4.61 -3.16 4.84
N CYS A 65 3.55 -2.59 5.41
CA CYS A 65 3.63 -1.68 6.56
C CYS A 65 3.14 -2.31 7.86
N GLY A 66 2.88 -3.63 7.87
CA GLY A 66 2.29 -4.36 8.99
C GLY A 66 0.77 -4.49 8.89
N LEU A 67 0.18 -5.20 9.86
CA LEU A 67 -1.25 -5.50 9.91
C LEU A 67 -2.11 -4.23 9.92
N GLY A 68 -3.04 -4.13 8.97
CA GLY A 68 -3.98 -3.02 8.86
C GLY A 68 -3.38 -1.73 8.29
N TRP A 69 -2.05 -1.66 8.12
CA TRP A 69 -1.36 -0.48 7.64
C TRP A 69 -1.00 -0.59 6.16
N SER A 70 -1.23 0.50 5.45
CA SER A 70 -0.81 0.69 4.07
C SER A 70 -0.02 1.98 3.94
N LEU A 71 0.91 1.99 3.00
CA LEU A 71 1.47 3.20 2.48
C LEU A 71 0.65 3.63 1.28
N GLY A 72 0.27 4.91 1.23
CA GLY A 72 -0.38 5.47 0.06
C GLY A 72 0.41 5.23 -1.24
N GLY A 73 -0.27 5.30 -2.36
CA GLY A 73 0.26 5.01 -3.68
C GLY A 73 -0.90 4.62 -4.58
N GLY A 74 -1.05 5.31 -5.71
CA GLY A 74 -2.14 5.00 -6.64
C GLY A 74 -1.81 3.73 -7.44
N ALA A 75 -2.83 2.98 -7.81
CA ALA A 75 -2.70 1.89 -8.77
C ALA A 75 -4.01 1.72 -9.55
N VAL A 76 -3.91 1.30 -10.81
CA VAL A 76 -5.02 0.65 -11.50
C VAL A 76 -4.86 -0.85 -11.30
N GLN A 77 -5.92 -1.56 -10.93
CA GLN A 77 -5.83 -2.99 -10.61
C GLN A 77 -7.08 -3.76 -11.05
N ARG A 78 -6.91 -5.07 -11.27
CA ARG A 78 -8.04 -5.98 -11.49
C ARG A 78 -8.78 -6.21 -10.18
N LYS A 79 -10.11 -6.14 -10.20
CA LYS A 79 -10.98 -6.32 -9.04
C LYS A 79 -11.14 -7.79 -8.71
N THR A 80 -10.90 -8.16 -7.46
CA THR A 80 -10.93 -9.57 -7.02
C THR A 80 -12.06 -9.89 -6.06
N SER A 81 -12.97 -8.95 -5.79
CA SER A 81 -14.03 -9.13 -4.79
C SER A 81 -15.17 -10.03 -5.29
N LYS A 82 -15.22 -10.34 -6.59
CA LYS A 82 -16.23 -11.19 -7.24
C LYS A 82 -15.65 -12.44 -7.90
N GLY A 83 -14.37 -12.73 -7.64
CA GLY A 83 -13.66 -13.84 -8.27
C GLY A 83 -12.21 -13.51 -8.55
N VAL A 84 -11.46 -14.51 -9.00
CA VAL A 84 -10.07 -14.38 -9.44
C VAL A 84 -10.05 -13.85 -10.89
N PRO A 85 -9.13 -12.93 -11.25
CA PRO A 85 -9.02 -12.42 -12.60
C PRO A 85 -8.73 -13.53 -13.62
N ARG A 86 -9.38 -13.46 -14.77
CA ARG A 86 -9.15 -14.38 -15.90
C ARG A 86 -8.11 -13.86 -16.88
N TYR A 87 -7.70 -12.60 -16.75
CA TYR A 87 -6.80 -11.90 -17.66
C TYR A 87 -7.32 -11.84 -19.10
N LEU A 88 -8.65 -11.78 -19.19
CA LEU A 88 -9.39 -11.50 -20.40
C LEU A 88 -10.02 -10.14 -20.18
N ASP A 89 -9.54 -9.14 -20.91
CA ASP A 89 -9.82 -7.74 -20.61
C ASP A 89 -11.30 -7.36 -20.71
N ASP A 90 -12.06 -8.05 -21.56
CA ASP A 90 -13.50 -7.82 -21.70
C ASP A 90 -14.32 -8.43 -20.54
N LEU A 91 -13.71 -9.28 -19.71
CA LEU A 91 -14.38 -9.98 -18.60
C LEU A 91 -13.94 -9.49 -17.22
N ASP A 92 -12.70 -9.01 -17.09
CA ASP A 92 -12.18 -8.54 -15.82
C ASP A 92 -12.59 -7.09 -15.54
N THR A 93 -13.11 -6.84 -14.34
CA THR A 93 -13.39 -5.48 -13.89
C THR A 93 -12.11 -4.82 -13.39
N LEU A 94 -11.85 -3.59 -13.83
CA LEU A 94 -10.71 -2.79 -13.39
C LEU A 94 -11.18 -1.74 -12.38
N VAL A 95 -10.34 -1.40 -11.41
CA VAL A 95 -10.58 -0.33 -10.44
C VAL A 95 -9.36 0.57 -10.34
N ILE A 96 -9.57 1.85 -10.05
CA ILE A 96 -8.48 2.81 -9.82
C ILE A 96 -8.43 3.23 -8.35
N SER A 97 -7.21 3.27 -7.79
CA SER A 97 -6.89 3.69 -6.42
C SER A 97 -7.77 3.03 -5.36
N GLY A 98 -8.08 1.74 -5.54
CA GLY A 98 -8.86 0.93 -4.60
C GLY A 98 -10.35 1.26 -4.51
N GLY A 99 -10.85 2.18 -5.33
CA GLY A 99 -12.23 2.67 -5.25
C GLY A 99 -13.13 2.12 -6.36
N GLU A 100 -13.26 2.91 -7.43
CA GLU A 100 -14.38 2.80 -8.37
C GLU A 100 -14.08 1.88 -9.56
N GLU A 101 -15.09 1.11 -9.97
CA GLU A 101 -15.05 0.29 -11.18
C GLU A 101 -14.90 1.18 -12.41
N LEU A 102 -13.93 0.88 -13.27
CA LEU A 102 -13.71 1.58 -14.53
C LEU A 102 -14.49 0.90 -15.65
N ILE A 103 -15.27 1.70 -16.38
CA ILE A 103 -16.08 1.25 -17.52
C ILE A 103 -15.55 1.93 -18.79
N PRO A 104 -15.29 1.19 -19.89
CA PRO A 104 -14.90 1.79 -21.15
C PRO A 104 -16.02 2.67 -21.71
N VAL A 105 -15.65 3.80 -22.31
CA VAL A 105 -16.60 4.74 -22.94
C VAL A 105 -16.11 5.14 -24.34
N GLY A 106 -17.02 5.05 -25.31
CA GLY A 106 -16.71 5.32 -26.72
C GLY A 106 -15.75 4.29 -27.33
N GLU A 107 -15.40 4.52 -28.60
CA GLU A 107 -14.48 3.66 -29.33
C GLU A 107 -13.00 4.00 -29.01
N PRO A 108 -12.10 3.01 -29.07
CA PRO A 108 -10.66 3.27 -29.00
C PRO A 108 -10.18 4.15 -30.15
N VAL A 109 -9.23 5.03 -29.89
CA VAL A 109 -8.62 5.91 -30.90
C VAL A 109 -7.16 5.53 -31.11
N ALA A 110 -6.69 5.57 -32.35
CA ALA A 110 -5.28 5.41 -32.68
C ALA A 110 -4.52 6.71 -32.35
N VAL A 111 -3.49 6.60 -31.51
CA VAL A 111 -2.64 7.72 -31.10
C VAL A 111 -1.19 7.36 -31.38
N ARG A 112 -0.42 8.32 -31.90
CA ARG A 112 1.04 8.19 -32.02
C ARG A 112 1.72 9.12 -31.03
N GLU A 113 2.72 8.60 -30.33
CA GLU A 113 3.53 9.38 -29.39
C GLU A 113 5.01 9.08 -29.70
N GLY A 114 5.68 10.04 -30.34
CA GLY A 114 7.00 9.80 -30.92
C GLY A 114 6.96 8.76 -32.04
N ALA A 115 7.83 7.75 -31.95
CA ALA A 115 7.87 6.62 -32.87
C ALA A 115 6.78 5.57 -32.60
N GLU A 116 6.25 5.54 -31.38
CA GLU A 116 5.36 4.50 -30.87
C GLU A 116 3.90 4.75 -31.28
N ALA A 117 3.16 3.66 -31.48
CA ALA A 117 1.74 3.68 -31.81
C ALA A 117 0.91 2.99 -30.71
N TYR A 118 -0.22 3.61 -30.36
CA TYR A 118 -1.10 3.14 -29.29
C TYR A 118 -2.55 3.10 -29.74
N ARG A 119 -3.28 2.10 -29.23
CA ARG A 119 -4.74 2.11 -29.15
C ARG A 119 -5.14 2.64 -27.78
N VAL A 120 -5.83 3.78 -27.75
CA VAL A 120 -6.22 4.47 -26.52
C VAL A 120 -7.72 4.34 -26.29
N GLN A 121 -8.12 3.67 -25.22
CA GLN A 121 -9.51 3.50 -24.80
C GLN A 121 -9.80 4.38 -23.58
N ARG A 122 -10.77 5.29 -23.72
CA ARG A 122 -11.24 6.10 -22.58
C ARG A 122 -12.09 5.25 -21.64
N HIS A 123 -11.92 5.49 -20.34
CA HIS A 123 -12.72 4.89 -19.27
C HIS A 123 -13.32 5.96 -18.37
N ARG A 124 -14.37 5.60 -17.63
CA ARG A 124 -14.92 6.41 -16.53
C ARG A 124 -15.20 5.56 -15.30
N PRO A 125 -15.02 6.10 -14.09
CA PRO A 125 -15.55 5.50 -12.88
C PRO A 125 -17.06 5.28 -12.99
N ARG A 126 -17.54 4.14 -12.46
CA ARG A 126 -18.97 3.84 -12.36
C ARG A 126 -19.71 4.89 -11.51
N VAL A 127 -19.05 5.42 -10.48
CA VAL A 127 -19.49 6.59 -9.72
C VAL A 127 -18.46 7.71 -9.90
N GLU A 128 -18.83 8.74 -10.67
CA GLU A 128 -17.96 9.87 -10.96
C GLU A 128 -17.84 10.81 -9.75
N ARG A 129 -16.61 11.17 -9.36
CA ARG A 129 -16.34 12.11 -8.25
C ARG A 129 -15.22 13.09 -8.57
N SER A 130 -14.12 12.61 -9.15
CA SER A 130 -12.92 13.40 -9.42
C SER A 130 -12.94 14.09 -10.78
N PHE A 131 -13.84 13.68 -11.70
CA PHE A 131 -13.91 14.17 -13.08
C PHE A 131 -12.57 14.04 -13.83
N GLU A 132 -11.75 13.08 -13.43
CA GLU A 132 -10.50 12.76 -14.09
C GLU A 132 -10.77 12.08 -15.43
N ARG A 133 -10.02 12.46 -16.47
CA ARG A 133 -10.00 11.68 -17.70
C ARG A 133 -9.11 10.46 -17.49
N VAL A 134 -9.69 9.27 -17.57
CA VAL A 134 -8.98 7.99 -17.43
C VAL A 134 -8.82 7.36 -18.81
N GLU A 135 -7.59 6.98 -19.15
CA GLU A 135 -7.25 6.39 -20.45
C GLU A 135 -6.41 5.14 -20.26
N ARG A 136 -6.80 4.08 -20.97
CA ARG A 136 -6.02 2.87 -21.14
C ARG A 136 -5.26 2.97 -22.45
N TRP A 137 -3.95 2.90 -22.39
CA TRP A 137 -3.07 2.96 -23.54
C TRP A 137 -2.52 1.57 -23.80
N THR A 138 -2.81 1.00 -24.97
CA THR A 138 -2.32 -0.31 -25.39
C THR A 138 -1.35 -0.11 -26.54
N HIS A 139 -0.10 -0.49 -26.34
CA HIS A 139 0.91 -0.40 -27.37
C HIS A 139 0.60 -1.37 -28.52
N VAL A 140 0.72 -0.91 -29.77
CA VAL A 140 0.23 -1.64 -30.94
C VAL A 140 1.10 -2.85 -31.27
N ASP A 141 2.41 -2.76 -31.06
CA ASP A 141 3.34 -3.78 -31.55
C ASP A 141 3.46 -4.99 -30.60
N ASP A 142 3.35 -4.78 -29.29
CA ASP A 142 3.54 -5.82 -28.26
C ASP A 142 2.34 -6.02 -27.32
N GLY A 143 1.27 -5.22 -27.47
CA GLY A 143 0.07 -5.30 -26.63
C GLY A 143 0.27 -4.81 -25.20
N VAL A 144 1.42 -4.22 -24.87
CA VAL A 144 1.73 -3.75 -23.53
C VAL A 144 0.81 -2.60 -23.14
N VAL A 145 0.22 -2.70 -21.95
CA VAL A 145 -0.74 -1.71 -21.44
C VAL A 145 -0.13 -0.84 -20.36
N HIS A 146 -0.43 0.46 -20.42
CA HIS A 146 -0.30 1.39 -19.30
C HIS A 146 -1.56 2.25 -19.17
N TRP A 147 -1.70 2.92 -18.03
CA TRP A 147 -2.82 3.83 -17.79
C TRP A 147 -2.34 5.25 -17.62
N ARG A 148 -3.18 6.21 -18.05
CA ARG A 148 -2.99 7.64 -17.79
C ARG A 148 -4.26 8.22 -17.20
N THR A 149 -4.12 9.04 -16.17
CA THR A 149 -5.18 9.93 -15.71
C THR A 149 -4.79 11.38 -15.92
N TYR A 150 -5.79 12.23 -16.14
CA TYR A 150 -5.63 13.68 -16.23
C TYR A 150 -6.64 14.33 -15.30
N SER A 151 -6.15 15.04 -14.28
CA SER A 151 -6.99 15.74 -13.34
C SER A 151 -7.42 17.13 -13.85
N PRO A 152 -8.49 17.70 -13.27
CA PRO A 152 -8.87 19.10 -13.54
C PRO A 152 -7.79 20.13 -13.17
N ASP A 153 -6.85 19.76 -12.29
CA ASP A 153 -5.72 20.60 -11.87
C ASP A 153 -4.52 20.53 -12.85
N ASP A 154 -4.74 19.98 -14.05
CA ASP A 154 -3.71 19.78 -15.08
C ASP A 154 -2.54 18.91 -14.60
N VAL A 155 -2.85 17.89 -13.79
CA VAL A 155 -1.90 16.85 -13.37
C VAL A 155 -2.16 15.59 -14.17
N CYS A 156 -1.14 15.12 -14.87
CA CYS A 156 -1.16 13.78 -15.47
C CYS A 156 -0.51 12.78 -14.50
N SER A 157 -1.13 11.61 -14.34
CA SER A 157 -0.54 10.48 -13.62
C SER A 157 -0.45 9.26 -14.54
N VAL A 158 0.68 8.58 -14.53
CA VAL A 158 0.94 7.39 -15.36
C VAL A 158 1.10 6.18 -14.45
N PHE A 159 0.49 5.08 -14.84
CA PHE A 159 0.53 3.83 -14.09
C PHE A 159 1.07 2.69 -14.95
N GLY A 160 2.11 2.02 -14.47
CA GLY A 160 2.69 0.82 -15.08
C GLY A 160 3.13 0.99 -16.53
N ARG A 161 3.78 2.10 -16.88
CA ARG A 161 4.42 2.29 -18.19
C ARG A 161 5.62 1.37 -18.36
N THR A 162 6.45 1.16 -17.33
CA THR A 162 7.54 0.18 -17.37
C THR A 162 7.19 -1.11 -16.63
N ALA A 163 7.93 -2.18 -16.90
CA ALA A 163 7.79 -3.46 -16.20
C ALA A 163 8.08 -3.36 -14.68
N GLY A 164 8.88 -2.37 -14.25
CA GLY A 164 9.17 -2.12 -12.84
C GLY A 164 7.94 -1.69 -12.05
N ALA A 165 7.02 -0.97 -12.69
CA ALA A 165 5.78 -0.47 -12.09
C ALA A 165 4.56 -1.37 -12.38
N ARG A 166 4.77 -2.66 -12.68
CA ARG A 166 3.70 -3.64 -12.86
C ARG A 166 3.85 -4.84 -11.92
N VAL A 167 2.72 -5.32 -11.42
CA VAL A 167 2.61 -6.63 -10.76
C VAL A 167 2.00 -7.58 -11.77
N VAL A 168 2.78 -8.56 -12.22
CA VAL A 168 2.45 -9.45 -13.34
C VAL A 168 2.57 -10.92 -12.93
N ASP A 169 1.89 -11.78 -13.66
CA ASP A 169 2.10 -13.23 -13.56
C ASP A 169 3.55 -13.56 -13.96
N PRO A 170 4.35 -14.23 -13.11
CA PRO A 170 5.72 -14.61 -13.46
C PRO A 170 5.84 -15.54 -14.67
N GLN A 171 4.73 -16.13 -15.13
CA GLN A 171 4.70 -16.97 -16.33
C GLN A 171 4.28 -16.21 -17.60
N ASP A 172 3.69 -15.02 -17.48
CA ASP A 172 3.19 -14.22 -18.60
C ASP A 172 3.11 -12.73 -18.22
N ASP A 173 4.04 -11.93 -18.74
CA ASP A 173 4.16 -10.50 -18.45
C ASP A 173 2.98 -9.66 -18.96
N LEU A 174 2.14 -10.20 -19.87
CA LEU A 174 0.92 -9.54 -20.33
C LEU A 174 -0.24 -9.74 -19.33
N ARG A 175 -0.15 -10.73 -18.43
CA ARG A 175 -1.11 -10.93 -17.35
C ARG A 175 -0.81 -9.98 -16.18
N VAL A 176 -1.05 -8.69 -16.42
CA VAL A 176 -0.86 -7.64 -15.42
C VAL A 176 -2.02 -7.61 -14.43
N TYR A 177 -1.73 -7.80 -13.14
CA TYR A 177 -2.67 -7.68 -12.03
C TYR A 177 -2.81 -6.22 -11.56
N GLN A 178 -1.69 -5.49 -11.43
CA GLN A 178 -1.66 -4.08 -11.02
C GLN A 178 -0.70 -3.26 -11.90
N TRP A 179 -1.14 -2.07 -12.29
CA TRP A 179 -0.33 -0.99 -12.83
C TRP A 179 -0.15 0.06 -11.72
N LEU A 180 1.06 0.17 -11.19
CA LEU A 180 1.40 1.04 -10.05
C LEU A 180 1.69 2.46 -10.55
N LEU A 181 1.34 3.47 -9.75
CA LEU A 181 1.66 4.87 -10.06
C LEU A 181 3.17 5.03 -10.24
N GLU A 182 3.60 5.47 -11.40
CA GLU A 182 4.99 5.51 -11.81
C GLU A 182 5.48 6.94 -12.02
N GLU A 183 4.63 7.79 -12.61
CA GLU A 183 4.99 9.17 -12.93
C GLU A 183 3.82 10.09 -12.65
N GLN A 184 4.12 11.33 -12.24
CA GLN A 184 3.18 12.43 -12.27
C GLN A 184 3.86 13.69 -12.78
N TRP A 185 3.12 14.54 -13.48
CA TRP A 185 3.58 15.88 -13.82
C TRP A 185 2.43 16.87 -13.93
N ASP A 186 2.74 18.15 -13.68
CA ASP A 186 1.81 19.26 -13.82
C ASP A 186 2.00 20.02 -15.16
N GLY A 187 1.06 20.91 -15.46
CA GLY A 187 1.13 21.87 -16.57
C GLY A 187 2.33 22.82 -16.54
N ARG A 188 3.02 22.94 -15.41
CA ARG A 188 4.15 23.87 -15.19
C ARG A 188 5.51 23.17 -15.35
N GLY A 189 5.51 21.88 -15.67
CA GLY A 189 6.69 21.07 -15.86
C GLY A 189 7.31 20.53 -14.57
N SER A 190 6.63 20.61 -13.43
CA SER A 190 7.01 19.87 -12.21
C SER A 190 6.71 18.39 -12.41
N ALA A 191 7.59 17.51 -11.95
CA ALA A 191 7.44 16.07 -12.09
C ALA A 191 7.70 15.30 -10.77
N ILE A 192 7.15 14.09 -10.69
CA ILE A 192 7.38 13.10 -9.63
C ILE A 192 7.58 11.74 -10.31
N CYS A 193 8.61 11.00 -9.92
CA CYS A 193 8.89 9.64 -10.39
C CYS A 193 8.88 8.67 -9.19
N TYR A 194 8.15 7.58 -9.33
CA TYR A 194 7.98 6.51 -8.33
C TYR A 194 8.70 5.26 -8.82
N VAL A 195 9.74 4.86 -8.11
CA VAL A 195 10.59 3.72 -8.46
C VAL A 195 10.27 2.56 -7.52
N TYR A 196 10.01 1.39 -8.09
CA TYR A 196 9.69 0.18 -7.36
C TYR A 196 10.83 -0.83 -7.41
N LYS A 197 10.96 -1.63 -6.35
CA LYS A 197 11.87 -2.77 -6.26
C LYS A 197 11.06 -4.06 -6.36
N PRO A 198 11.41 -4.99 -7.27
CA PRO A 198 10.76 -6.29 -7.34
C PRO A 198 11.09 -7.13 -6.12
N GLU A 199 10.12 -7.94 -5.68
CA GLU A 199 10.40 -8.98 -4.69
C GLU A 199 11.47 -9.95 -5.21
N ASP A 200 12.31 -10.44 -4.30
CA ASP A 200 13.35 -11.41 -4.59
C ASP A 200 13.45 -12.45 -3.46
N LEU A 201 14.35 -13.43 -3.61
CA LEU A 201 14.60 -14.47 -2.61
C LEU A 201 15.72 -14.10 -1.62
N ALA A 202 16.19 -12.85 -1.60
CA ALA A 202 17.29 -12.46 -0.72
C ALA A 202 16.88 -12.59 0.75
N GLY A 203 17.71 -13.28 1.53
CA GLY A 203 17.47 -13.55 2.95
C GLY A 203 16.42 -14.63 3.24
N VAL A 204 15.82 -15.26 2.23
CA VAL A 204 14.85 -16.35 2.42
C VAL A 204 15.58 -17.65 2.72
N ASP A 205 15.22 -18.30 3.83
CA ASP A 205 15.81 -19.58 4.21
C ASP A 205 15.15 -20.76 3.46
N GLY A 206 15.84 -21.24 2.42
CA GLY A 206 15.40 -22.38 1.62
C GLY A 206 15.42 -23.74 2.36
N ALA A 207 15.98 -23.81 3.57
CA ALA A 207 15.90 -25.03 4.39
C ALA A 207 14.53 -25.18 5.08
N LEU A 208 13.75 -24.10 5.20
CA LEU A 208 12.41 -24.16 5.75
C LEU A 208 11.48 -24.91 4.80
N ALA A 209 10.75 -25.90 5.32
CA ALA A 209 9.85 -26.74 4.51
C ALA A 209 8.82 -25.94 3.70
N HIS A 210 8.35 -24.81 4.22
CA HIS A 210 7.38 -23.93 3.55
C HIS A 210 8.02 -22.99 2.51
N GLU A 211 9.35 -22.89 2.45
CA GLU A 211 10.08 -22.07 1.47
C GLU A 211 10.89 -22.88 0.45
N ALA A 212 11.26 -24.12 0.79
CA ALA A 212 12.14 -24.96 -0.01
C ALA A 212 11.73 -25.06 -1.49
N HIS A 213 10.44 -25.29 -1.75
CA HIS A 213 9.91 -25.35 -3.12
C HIS A 213 10.01 -24.02 -3.87
N ARG A 214 9.84 -22.88 -3.18
CA ARG A 214 9.91 -21.54 -3.79
C ARG A 214 11.32 -21.19 -4.20
N VAL A 215 12.25 -21.43 -3.27
CA VAL A 215 13.67 -21.16 -3.48
C VAL A 215 14.23 -22.05 -4.59
N ALA A 216 13.89 -23.35 -4.58
CA ALA A 216 14.30 -24.29 -5.63
C ALA A 216 13.77 -23.89 -7.02
N ALA A 217 12.56 -23.33 -7.09
CA ALA A 217 11.95 -22.86 -8.34
C ALA A 217 12.38 -21.43 -8.75
N GLY A 218 13.17 -20.72 -7.93
CA GLY A 218 13.50 -19.32 -8.15
C GLY A 218 12.29 -18.37 -8.08
N HIS A 219 11.20 -18.79 -7.43
CA HIS A 219 9.93 -18.07 -7.43
C HIS A 219 9.83 -17.09 -6.25
N ALA A 220 10.27 -15.86 -6.46
CA ALA A 220 10.15 -14.77 -5.49
C ALA A 220 8.72 -14.22 -5.33
N GLY A 221 7.83 -14.51 -6.28
CA GLY A 221 6.50 -13.90 -6.40
C GLY A 221 6.51 -12.62 -7.25
N GLY A 222 5.31 -12.16 -7.65
CA GLY A 222 5.15 -11.02 -8.56
C GLY A 222 5.13 -9.63 -7.91
N LEU A 223 5.31 -9.54 -6.58
CA LEU A 223 5.09 -8.30 -5.83
C LEU A 223 6.14 -7.20 -6.15
N ARG A 224 5.76 -5.95 -5.91
CA ARG A 224 6.60 -4.76 -6.07
C ARG A 224 6.49 -3.90 -4.81
N TYR A 225 7.62 -3.32 -4.40
CA TYR A 225 7.72 -2.44 -3.24
C TYR A 225 8.11 -1.05 -3.69
N LEU A 226 7.36 -0.01 -3.28
CA LEU A 226 7.78 1.37 -3.53
C LEU A 226 9.15 1.57 -2.87
N LYS A 227 10.16 1.96 -3.64
CA LYS A 227 11.53 2.03 -3.17
C LYS A 227 12.06 3.46 -3.10
N ARG A 228 11.78 4.26 -4.13
CA ARG A 228 12.19 5.66 -4.18
C ARG A 228 11.09 6.53 -4.75
N VAL A 229 11.00 7.76 -4.27
CA VAL A 229 10.20 8.81 -4.91
C VAL A 229 11.07 10.03 -5.16
N LEU A 230 11.21 10.39 -6.42
CA LEU A 230 12.07 11.47 -6.89
C LEU A 230 11.18 12.63 -7.33
N TYR A 231 11.44 13.85 -6.85
CA TYR A 231 10.64 15.01 -7.20
C TYR A 231 11.41 16.33 -7.07
N GLY A 232 10.81 17.42 -7.54
CA GLY A 232 11.48 18.71 -7.64
C GLY A 232 12.61 18.67 -8.67
N ASN A 233 12.29 18.26 -9.90
CA ASN A 233 13.19 18.32 -11.05
C ASN A 233 13.75 19.74 -11.23
N ALA A 234 15.07 19.86 -11.45
CA ALA A 234 15.74 21.14 -11.60
C ALA A 234 15.38 21.85 -12.92
N VAL A 235 15.03 21.08 -13.95
CA VAL A 235 14.61 21.58 -15.26
C VAL A 235 13.21 21.13 -15.53
N ALA A 236 12.37 22.07 -15.95
CA ALA A 236 10.97 21.82 -16.27
C ALA A 236 10.85 20.70 -17.31
N LEU A 237 9.93 19.77 -17.05
CA LEU A 237 9.65 18.65 -17.95
C LEU A 237 9.07 19.19 -19.26
N GLY A 238 9.83 19.04 -20.34
CA GLY A 238 9.43 19.45 -21.69
C GLY A 238 8.78 18.30 -22.46
N ASP A 239 9.55 17.24 -22.71
CA ASP A 239 9.06 16.04 -23.39
C ASP A 239 8.43 15.06 -22.39
N ARG A 240 7.17 14.73 -22.65
CA ARG A 240 6.33 13.85 -21.81
C ARG A 240 6.16 12.45 -22.42
N SER A 241 6.68 12.24 -23.63
CA SER A 241 6.64 10.95 -24.34
C SER A 241 7.67 9.96 -23.82
N VAL A 242 8.79 10.47 -23.29
CA VAL A 242 9.88 9.65 -22.76
C VAL A 242 9.64 9.37 -21.26
N PRO A 243 9.71 8.10 -20.81
CA PRO A 243 9.68 7.76 -19.39
C PRO A 243 10.68 8.56 -18.55
N LEU A 244 10.25 9.05 -17.38
CA LEU A 244 11.06 9.92 -16.53
C LEU A 244 12.35 9.25 -16.03
N ASP A 245 12.34 7.93 -15.86
CA ASP A 245 13.50 7.14 -15.46
C ASP A 245 14.51 6.96 -16.60
N ALA A 246 14.06 7.00 -17.85
CA ALA A 246 14.88 6.90 -19.06
C ALA A 246 15.52 8.24 -19.50
N GLN A 247 15.09 9.37 -18.94
CA GLN A 247 15.56 10.71 -19.38
C GLN A 247 17.01 11.06 -18.98
N GLY A 248 17.69 10.26 -18.14
CA GLY A 248 19.11 10.45 -17.78
C GLY A 248 19.40 11.69 -16.91
N ASP A 249 20.32 11.54 -15.93
CA ASP A 249 20.71 12.49 -14.88
C ASP A 249 19.55 13.01 -13.99
N PRO A 250 19.50 12.62 -12.70
CA PRO A 250 18.34 12.86 -11.87
C PRO A 250 17.92 14.32 -11.79
N ARG A 251 18.84 15.30 -11.68
CA ARG A 251 18.50 16.72 -11.40
C ARG A 251 17.39 16.94 -10.34
N TRP A 252 17.03 15.92 -9.57
CA TRP A 252 15.94 15.89 -8.62
C TRP A 252 16.48 16.51 -7.34
N ARG A 253 15.79 17.52 -6.81
CA ARG A 253 16.21 18.18 -5.57
C ARG A 253 15.81 17.39 -4.33
N PHE A 254 14.83 16.51 -4.47
CA PHE A 254 14.27 15.74 -3.38
C PHE A 254 14.18 14.26 -3.73
N GLU A 255 14.49 13.43 -2.75
CA GLU A 255 14.41 11.98 -2.86
C GLU A 255 13.87 11.39 -1.56
N VAL A 256 12.80 10.63 -1.66
CA VAL A 256 12.28 9.78 -0.57
C VAL A 256 12.80 8.37 -0.81
N VAL A 257 13.43 7.76 0.19
CA VAL A 257 13.87 6.37 0.16
C VAL A 257 13.05 5.57 1.17
N LEU A 258 12.49 4.45 0.72
CA LEU A 258 11.79 3.50 1.56
C LEU A 258 12.75 2.37 1.90
N ASP A 259 13.09 2.25 3.17
CA ASP A 259 14.05 1.29 3.69
C ASP A 259 13.31 0.09 4.31
N TYR A 260 13.56 -1.09 3.76
CA TYR A 260 13.05 -2.38 4.19
C TYR A 260 14.12 -3.16 5.00
N GLY A 261 15.13 -2.45 5.50
CA GLY A 261 16.23 -2.96 6.32
C GLY A 261 17.58 -2.99 5.60
N GLU A 262 17.63 -2.67 4.31
CA GLU A 262 18.87 -2.72 3.51
C GLU A 262 19.74 -1.48 3.59
N HIS A 263 19.27 -0.37 4.18
CA HIS A 263 20.04 0.88 4.25
C HIS A 263 20.83 1.00 5.57
N GLY A 264 21.99 1.66 5.51
CA GLY A 264 22.73 2.13 6.68
C GLY A 264 22.04 3.31 7.39
N ALA A 265 22.66 3.89 8.42
CA ALA A 265 22.05 4.97 9.21
C ALA A 265 21.67 6.18 8.34
N ASP A 266 22.63 6.73 7.59
CA ASP A 266 22.51 8.02 6.90
C ASP A 266 22.80 7.94 5.39
N THR A 267 22.45 6.82 4.75
CA THR A 267 22.73 6.61 3.33
C THR A 267 21.47 6.22 2.57
N ARG A 268 21.40 6.67 1.31
CA ARG A 268 20.40 6.24 0.32
C ARG A 268 20.83 4.99 -0.45
N VAL A 269 22.04 4.50 -0.20
CA VAL A 269 22.62 3.32 -0.86
C VAL A 269 22.35 2.09 -0.01
N GLU A 270 21.95 1.01 -0.67
CA GLU A 270 21.77 -0.29 -0.02
C GLU A 270 23.15 -0.82 0.41
N THR A 271 23.31 -1.13 1.70
CA THR A 271 24.59 -1.60 2.27
C THR A 271 24.57 -3.08 2.67
N ARG A 272 23.40 -3.72 2.58
CA ARG A 272 23.16 -5.12 2.93
C ARG A 272 21.90 -5.63 2.21
N PRO A 273 21.62 -6.94 2.18
CA PRO A 273 20.32 -7.43 1.74
C PRO A 273 19.18 -6.92 2.62
N TRP A 274 18.01 -6.67 2.03
CA TRP A 274 16.79 -6.36 2.79
C TRP A 274 16.32 -7.56 3.62
N ALA A 275 15.76 -7.29 4.79
CA ALA A 275 15.39 -8.32 5.74
C ALA A 275 14.12 -9.06 5.27
N VAL A 276 14.00 -10.33 5.68
CA VAL A 276 12.73 -11.07 5.61
C VAL A 276 11.95 -10.81 6.89
N ARG A 277 10.67 -10.49 6.76
CA ARG A 277 9.74 -10.32 7.88
C ARG A 277 9.54 -11.64 8.64
N PRO A 278 9.20 -11.61 9.95
CA PRO A 278 8.99 -12.81 10.75
C PRO A 278 7.71 -13.59 10.40
N ASP A 279 6.77 -12.95 9.70
CA ASP A 279 5.46 -13.48 9.30
C ASP A 279 5.21 -13.41 7.76
N PRO A 280 6.02 -14.07 6.90
CA PRO A 280 5.80 -14.03 5.47
C PRO A 280 4.46 -14.67 5.06
N PHE A 281 3.70 -13.99 4.19
CA PHE A 281 2.38 -14.46 3.75
C PHE A 281 2.20 -14.33 2.24
N SER A 282 1.24 -15.07 1.72
CA SER A 282 0.90 -15.11 0.30
C SER A 282 -0.56 -14.71 0.08
N SER A 283 -0.82 -14.00 -1.00
CA SER A 283 -2.18 -13.81 -1.54
C SER A 283 -2.25 -14.43 -2.92
N HIS A 284 -3.33 -15.16 -3.19
CA HIS A 284 -3.61 -15.77 -4.50
C HIS A 284 -4.80 -15.08 -5.21
N ARG A 285 -5.20 -13.90 -4.74
CA ARG A 285 -6.31 -13.14 -5.35
C ARG A 285 -6.03 -12.73 -6.80
N ALA A 286 -4.76 -12.61 -7.17
CA ALA A 286 -4.34 -12.36 -8.54
C ALA A 286 -4.43 -13.61 -9.44
N GLY A 287 -4.71 -14.80 -8.91
CA GLY A 287 -4.65 -16.04 -9.71
C GLY A 287 -3.24 -16.59 -9.93
N PHE A 288 -2.23 -15.86 -9.47
CA PHE A 288 -0.88 -16.31 -9.22
C PHE A 288 -0.47 -15.81 -7.82
N GLU A 289 0.69 -16.26 -7.35
CA GLU A 289 1.13 -15.92 -6.01
C GLU A 289 1.74 -14.53 -5.89
N LEU A 290 1.22 -13.77 -4.93
CA LEU A 290 1.81 -12.54 -4.42
C LEU A 290 2.37 -12.83 -3.02
N ARG A 291 3.66 -13.17 -2.98
CA ARG A 291 4.40 -13.40 -1.74
C ARG A 291 4.93 -12.07 -1.20
N THR A 292 4.81 -11.87 0.12
CA THR A 292 5.31 -10.67 0.81
C THR A 292 6.39 -11.08 1.80
N TYR A 293 7.66 -10.79 1.50
CA TYR A 293 8.77 -11.02 2.44
C TYR A 293 9.21 -9.76 3.17
N ARG A 294 8.85 -8.56 2.69
CA ARG A 294 9.45 -7.32 3.18
C ARG A 294 8.50 -6.50 4.03
N LEU A 295 9.10 -5.79 4.98
CA LEU A 295 8.43 -4.90 5.92
C LEU A 295 9.16 -3.55 5.93
N LEU A 296 8.43 -2.46 5.71
CA LEU A 296 8.97 -1.11 5.67
C LEU A 296 9.43 -0.71 7.08
N GLN A 297 10.72 -0.46 7.25
CA GLN A 297 11.31 -0.10 8.54
C GLN A 297 11.51 1.40 8.67
N ARG A 298 11.90 2.10 7.60
CA ARG A 298 12.11 3.55 7.63
C ARG A 298 11.69 4.23 6.33
N VAL A 299 11.26 5.48 6.45
CA VAL A 299 11.14 6.41 5.32
C VAL A 299 12.17 7.52 5.52
N LEU A 300 13.09 7.66 4.57
CA LEU A 300 14.22 8.59 4.63
C LEU A 300 14.02 9.70 3.59
N MET A 301 14.17 10.95 4.02
CA MET A 301 14.03 12.14 3.18
C MET A 301 15.40 12.75 2.91
N PHE A 302 15.83 12.74 1.65
CA PHE A 302 17.10 13.29 1.19
C PHE A 302 16.92 14.56 0.37
N HIS A 303 17.82 15.51 0.60
CA HIS A 303 17.95 16.76 -0.16
C HIS A 303 19.19 16.70 -1.05
N ARG A 304 19.08 17.11 -2.31
CA ARG A 304 20.12 16.99 -3.34
C ARG A 304 20.44 18.33 -4.01
N PHE A 305 20.57 19.35 -3.19
CA PHE A 305 20.86 20.71 -3.59
C PHE A 305 22.37 20.94 -3.73
N PRO A 306 22.86 21.53 -4.84
CA PRO A 306 24.26 21.89 -5.01
C PRO A 306 24.79 22.81 -3.90
N GLU A 307 23.91 23.65 -3.34
CA GLU A 307 24.20 24.58 -2.25
C GLU A 307 24.56 23.87 -0.93
N LEU A 308 24.24 22.58 -0.80
CA LEU A 308 24.65 21.74 0.33
C LEU A 308 26.04 21.09 0.13
N GLY A 309 26.70 21.38 -1.00
CA GLY A 309 28.00 20.85 -1.38
C GLY A 309 27.94 19.82 -2.52
N PRO A 310 29.08 19.52 -3.17
CA PRO A 310 29.12 18.67 -4.37
C PRO A 310 28.64 17.23 -4.10
N ALA A 311 28.98 16.65 -2.94
CA ALA A 311 28.53 15.31 -2.57
C ALA A 311 27.01 15.21 -2.38
N ALA A 312 26.34 16.30 -1.97
CA ALA A 312 24.89 16.31 -1.76
C ALA A 312 24.10 16.02 -3.05
N VAL A 313 24.62 16.41 -4.22
CA VAL A 313 23.94 16.15 -5.49
C VAL A 313 23.95 14.65 -5.82
N ALA A 314 25.05 13.94 -5.55
CA ALA A 314 25.21 12.52 -5.85
C ALA A 314 24.60 11.61 -4.76
N ASP A 315 24.93 11.90 -3.51
CA ASP A 315 24.67 11.03 -2.35
C ASP A 315 23.44 11.46 -1.57
N GLY A 316 23.01 12.72 -1.71
CA GLY A 316 21.94 13.31 -0.91
C GLY A 316 22.36 13.58 0.53
N VAL A 317 21.70 14.57 1.14
CA VAL A 317 21.82 14.85 2.57
C VAL A 317 20.53 14.40 3.25
N LEU A 318 20.63 13.46 4.19
CA LEU A 318 19.48 13.06 5.01
C LEU A 318 19.03 14.26 5.85
N VAL A 319 17.77 14.66 5.72
CA VAL A 319 17.20 15.77 6.49
C VAL A 319 16.12 15.33 7.47
N ARG A 320 15.43 14.22 7.17
CA ARG A 320 14.40 13.64 8.04
C ARG A 320 14.32 12.14 7.86
N SER A 321 14.04 11.42 8.94
CA SER A 321 13.70 10.00 8.90
C SER A 321 12.43 9.74 9.70
N THR A 322 11.59 8.83 9.22
CA THR A 322 10.45 8.26 9.96
C THR A 322 10.74 6.78 10.17
N ALA A 323 10.96 6.35 11.41
CA ALA A 323 11.17 4.95 11.76
C ALA A 323 9.84 4.29 12.16
N LEU A 324 9.65 3.05 11.70
CA LEU A 324 8.51 2.20 11.97
C LEU A 324 9.02 0.98 12.74
N THR A 325 8.51 0.77 13.95
CA THR A 325 8.87 -0.39 14.77
C THR A 325 7.72 -1.37 14.80
N HIS A 326 7.96 -2.58 14.30
CA HIS A 326 6.97 -3.66 14.26
C HIS A 326 7.25 -4.75 15.29
N GLY A 327 6.19 -5.43 15.73
CA GLY A 327 6.31 -6.61 16.58
C GLY A 327 5.12 -6.76 17.54
N GLN A 328 5.41 -7.31 18.71
CA GLN A 328 4.50 -7.47 19.84
C GLN A 328 5.20 -7.08 21.14
N GLN A 329 4.43 -6.64 22.13
CA GLN A 329 4.93 -6.39 23.48
C GLN A 329 4.95 -7.69 24.28
N VAL A 330 6.14 -8.14 24.71
CA VAL A 330 6.33 -9.33 25.55
C VAL A 330 7.23 -8.95 26.72
N GLY A 331 6.70 -9.05 27.94
CA GLY A 331 7.48 -8.76 29.16
C GLY A 331 8.04 -7.33 29.22
N GLY A 332 7.39 -6.35 28.59
CA GLY A 332 7.83 -4.95 28.53
C GLY A 332 8.89 -4.65 27.46
N ALA A 333 9.23 -5.62 26.61
CA ALA A 333 10.11 -5.44 25.46
C ALA A 333 9.37 -5.71 24.14
N VAL A 334 9.88 -5.14 23.04
CA VAL A 334 9.40 -5.47 21.69
C VAL A 334 10.05 -6.78 21.24
N ALA A 335 9.22 -7.76 20.91
CA ALA A 335 9.62 -9.01 20.28
C ALA A 335 8.99 -9.15 18.89
N GLU A 336 9.55 -10.01 18.04
CA GLU A 336 8.96 -10.34 16.74
C GLU A 336 7.58 -10.99 16.91
N ASP A 337 6.62 -10.62 16.06
CA ASP A 337 5.32 -11.28 15.95
C ASP A 337 5.30 -12.16 14.69
N ARG A 338 5.29 -13.48 14.89
CA ARG A 338 5.28 -14.47 13.80
C ARG A 338 3.88 -14.76 13.25
N VAL A 339 2.83 -14.23 13.87
CA VAL A 339 1.46 -14.36 13.40
C VAL A 339 1.12 -13.18 12.51
N ALA A 340 1.35 -11.96 12.99
CA ALA A 340 1.15 -10.74 12.22
C ALA A 340 2.01 -9.60 12.78
N SER A 341 2.93 -9.08 11.96
CA SER A 341 3.75 -7.90 12.29
C SER A 341 2.85 -6.68 12.47
N LYS A 342 2.66 -6.23 13.70
CA LYS A 342 1.89 -5.02 14.06
C LYS A 342 2.82 -3.81 14.18
N LEU A 343 2.44 -2.67 13.63
CA LEU A 343 3.19 -1.42 13.79
C LEU A 343 2.93 -0.87 15.20
N LEU A 344 3.94 -0.86 16.07
CA LEU A 344 3.82 -0.43 17.47
C LEU A 344 4.26 1.02 17.66
N PHE A 345 5.29 1.47 16.94
CA PHE A 345 5.82 2.83 17.09
C PHE A 345 6.10 3.50 15.76
N VAL A 346 5.81 4.80 15.69
CA VAL A 346 6.30 5.69 14.64
C VAL A 346 7.11 6.83 15.26
N GLU A 347 8.36 6.96 14.86
CA GLU A 347 9.29 7.98 15.40
C GLU A 347 9.85 8.85 14.28
N GLN A 348 9.77 10.18 14.42
CA GLN A 348 10.32 11.12 13.45
C GLN A 348 11.57 11.82 14.00
N ARG A 349 12.64 11.83 13.18
CA ARG A 349 13.89 12.51 13.48
C ARG A 349 14.25 13.54 12.43
N GLY A 350 14.72 14.70 12.85
CA GLY A 350 15.40 15.67 11.99
C GLY A 350 16.91 15.49 12.06
N HIS A 351 17.59 15.66 10.94
CA HIS A 351 19.04 15.43 10.81
C HIS A 351 19.77 16.68 10.34
N ARG A 352 20.94 16.95 10.91
CA ARG A 352 21.84 18.05 10.50
C ARG A 352 23.28 17.76 10.90
N GLY A 353 24.18 17.67 9.91
CA GLY A 353 25.63 17.58 10.15
C GLY A 353 26.04 16.39 11.03
N GLY A 354 25.39 15.23 10.84
CA GLY A 354 25.62 14.01 11.63
C GLY A 354 24.92 13.99 13.00
N ALA A 355 24.34 15.11 13.45
CA ALA A 355 23.48 15.13 14.62
C ALA A 355 22.02 14.89 14.24
N SER A 356 21.25 14.30 15.16
CA SER A 356 19.80 14.15 15.00
C SER A 356 19.05 14.55 16.27
N LEU A 357 17.81 15.01 16.07
CA LEU A 357 16.85 15.28 17.15
C LEU A 357 15.55 14.56 16.84
N VAL A 358 14.88 14.09 17.88
CA VAL A 358 13.71 13.22 17.80
C VAL A 358 12.46 13.92 18.33
N LEU A 359 11.33 13.73 17.66
CA LEU A 359 10.01 14.11 18.17
C LEU A 359 9.46 13.01 19.08
N PRO A 360 8.53 13.32 20.00
CA PRO A 360 7.80 12.27 20.73
C PRO A 360 7.21 11.25 19.75
N ARG A 361 7.47 9.97 20.01
CA ARG A 361 6.97 8.88 19.16
C ARG A 361 5.47 8.70 19.34
N VAL A 362 4.83 8.21 18.31
CA VAL A 362 3.43 7.75 18.34
C VAL A 362 3.43 6.27 18.66
N GLU A 363 2.59 5.87 19.60
CA GLU A 363 2.48 4.49 20.07
C GLU A 363 1.12 3.89 19.70
N PHE A 364 1.13 2.63 19.27
CA PHE A 364 -0.06 1.87 18.91
C PHE A 364 -0.12 0.58 19.70
N GLU A 365 -1.32 0.27 20.19
CA GLU A 365 -1.62 -0.99 20.85
C GLU A 365 -2.74 -1.72 20.09
N TYR A 366 -2.67 -3.04 20.14
CA TYR A 366 -3.62 -3.93 19.45
C TYR A 366 -4.21 -4.87 20.49
N SER A 367 -5.49 -5.20 20.31
CA SER A 367 -6.17 -6.17 21.16
C SER A 367 -5.44 -7.52 21.11
N ALA A 368 -5.07 -8.03 22.28
CA ALA A 368 -4.49 -9.36 22.41
C ALA A 368 -5.57 -10.43 22.27
N ALA A 369 -5.20 -11.60 21.75
CA ALA A 369 -6.07 -12.77 21.78
C ALA A 369 -6.13 -13.31 23.22
N ALA A 370 -7.14 -12.88 23.98
CA ALA A 370 -7.43 -13.39 25.31
C ALA A 370 -8.47 -14.51 25.22
N TRP A 371 -8.00 -15.76 25.17
CA TRP A 371 -8.88 -16.92 25.14
C TRP A 371 -9.50 -17.14 26.52
N ASN A 372 -10.81 -17.34 26.57
CA ASN A 372 -11.46 -17.80 27.79
C ASN A 372 -11.21 -19.30 27.93
N GLU A 373 -10.32 -19.67 28.86
CA GLU A 373 -9.98 -21.07 29.14
C GLU A 373 -11.00 -21.75 30.07
N GLN A 374 -12.02 -21.03 30.54
CA GLN A 374 -13.08 -21.62 31.34
C GLN A 374 -13.99 -22.48 30.47
N LEU A 375 -14.05 -23.77 30.80
CA LEU A 375 -15.04 -24.67 30.21
C LEU A 375 -16.43 -24.34 30.76
N HIS A 376 -17.34 -23.95 29.88
CA HIS A 376 -18.75 -23.76 30.21
C HIS A 376 -19.55 -24.98 29.76
N VAL A 377 -20.26 -25.62 30.69
CA VAL A 377 -21.18 -26.70 30.36
C VAL A 377 -22.48 -26.08 29.85
N VAL A 378 -22.82 -26.33 28.58
CA VAL A 378 -24.10 -25.94 28.00
C VAL A 378 -25.08 -27.10 28.18
N HIS A 379 -26.05 -26.92 29.07
CA HIS A 379 -27.11 -27.90 29.29
C HIS A 379 -28.00 -28.00 28.04
N ARG A 380 -28.15 -29.22 27.51
CA ARG A 380 -28.94 -29.51 26.30
C ARG A 380 -30.43 -29.62 26.57
N ASP A 381 -30.87 -29.39 27.81
CA ASP A 381 -32.23 -29.61 28.31
C ASP A 381 -33.31 -28.80 27.57
N ALA A 382 -32.91 -27.84 26.73
CA ALA A 382 -33.79 -27.03 25.88
C ALA A 382 -33.66 -27.34 24.37
N LEU A 383 -32.98 -28.42 23.98
CA LEU A 383 -32.85 -28.86 22.59
C LEU A 383 -33.68 -30.15 22.40
N PRO A 384 -34.49 -30.27 21.32
CA PRO A 384 -35.21 -31.50 21.01
C PRO A 384 -34.26 -32.71 20.91
N ASP A 385 -34.77 -33.90 21.22
CA ASP A 385 -34.06 -35.15 20.93
C ASP A 385 -33.80 -35.25 19.42
N GLY A 386 -32.53 -35.32 19.05
CA GLY A 386 -32.08 -35.45 17.68
C GLY A 386 -30.74 -36.19 17.64
N ASP A 387 -30.55 -37.00 16.61
CA ASP A 387 -29.38 -37.87 16.46
C ASP A 387 -28.09 -37.04 16.28
N LEU A 388 -28.22 -35.82 15.75
CA LEU A 388 -27.10 -34.94 15.46
C LEU A 388 -27.49 -33.46 15.63
N VAL A 389 -26.60 -32.69 16.25
CA VAL A 389 -26.69 -31.22 16.36
C VAL A 389 -25.48 -30.60 15.69
N GLN A 390 -25.73 -29.64 14.80
CA GLN A 390 -24.72 -28.84 14.14
C GLN A 390 -24.90 -27.37 14.48
N TRP A 391 -23.83 -26.69 14.86
CA TRP A 391 -23.83 -25.24 15.06
C TRP A 391 -23.56 -24.56 13.72
N VAL A 392 -24.57 -23.88 13.18
CA VAL A 392 -24.51 -23.28 11.84
C VAL A 392 -25.31 -21.98 11.84
N ASP A 393 -24.79 -20.98 11.14
CA ASP A 393 -25.52 -19.76 10.85
C ASP A 393 -26.39 -19.98 9.60
N LEU A 394 -27.58 -20.56 9.80
CA LEU A 394 -28.46 -20.94 8.68
C LEU A 394 -29.08 -19.72 7.98
N ASP A 395 -29.35 -18.66 8.74
CA ASP A 395 -30.06 -17.47 8.27
C ASP A 395 -29.10 -16.32 7.88
N GLY A 396 -27.79 -16.46 8.10
CA GLY A 396 -26.77 -15.47 7.74
C GLY A 396 -26.73 -14.27 8.69
N GLU A 397 -27.06 -14.48 9.97
CA GLU A 397 -27.14 -13.43 11.00
C GLU A 397 -25.78 -13.13 11.66
N GLY A 398 -24.73 -13.90 11.33
CA GLY A 398 -23.39 -13.78 11.88
C GLY A 398 -23.19 -14.53 13.21
N LEU A 399 -24.23 -15.19 13.72
CA LEU A 399 -24.18 -16.05 14.90
C LEU A 399 -24.71 -17.45 14.54
N PRO A 400 -24.03 -18.54 14.93
CA PRO A 400 -24.54 -19.88 14.66
C PRO A 400 -25.70 -20.24 15.59
N GLY A 401 -26.80 -20.75 15.02
CA GLY A 401 -27.86 -21.44 15.75
C GLY A 401 -27.64 -22.95 15.80
N ALA A 402 -28.54 -23.69 16.45
CA ALA A 402 -28.49 -25.16 16.52
C ALA A 402 -29.39 -25.77 15.44
N LEU A 403 -28.80 -26.47 14.48
CA LEU A 403 -29.50 -27.28 13.48
C LEU A 403 -29.57 -28.74 13.97
N LEU A 404 -30.77 -29.25 14.12
CA LEU A 404 -31.04 -30.61 14.56
C LEU A 404 -31.62 -31.41 13.40
N SER A 405 -31.09 -32.62 13.18
CA SER A 405 -31.64 -33.56 12.21
C SER A 405 -32.25 -34.76 12.92
N SER A 406 -33.45 -35.16 12.49
CA SER A 406 -34.04 -36.47 12.73
C SER A 406 -34.28 -37.16 11.38
N PRO A 407 -34.61 -38.47 11.36
CA PRO A 407 -34.95 -39.17 10.12
C PRO A 407 -36.13 -38.58 9.33
N GLN A 408 -36.94 -37.72 9.95
CA GLN A 408 -38.20 -37.22 9.39
C GLN A 408 -38.21 -35.69 9.19
N ALA A 409 -37.36 -34.95 9.88
CA ALA A 409 -37.39 -33.50 9.87
C ALA A 409 -36.04 -32.87 10.25
N TRP A 410 -35.88 -31.61 9.85
CA TRP A 410 -34.81 -30.74 10.32
C TRP A 410 -35.42 -29.60 11.11
N TRP A 411 -34.82 -29.27 12.25
CA TRP A 411 -35.24 -28.18 13.12
C TRP A 411 -34.09 -27.20 13.31
N TYR A 412 -34.35 -25.90 13.24
CA TYR A 412 -33.32 -24.87 13.47
C TYR A 412 -33.72 -23.98 14.65
N ARG A 413 -32.87 -23.92 15.66
CA ARG A 413 -33.01 -23.00 16.79
C ARG A 413 -32.08 -21.81 16.59
N ARG A 414 -32.67 -20.65 16.36
CA ARG A 414 -31.97 -19.37 16.14
C ARG A 414 -31.18 -18.93 17.38
N PRO A 415 -30.05 -18.23 17.19
CA PRO A 415 -29.36 -17.55 18.27
C PRO A 415 -30.14 -16.30 18.72
N GLU A 416 -30.47 -16.18 20.00
CA GLU A 416 -31.20 -15.01 20.52
C GLU A 416 -30.27 -13.93 21.13
N GLY A 417 -28.94 -14.08 20.96
CA GLY A 417 -27.92 -13.14 21.46
C GLY A 417 -27.79 -13.04 22.99
N ALA A 418 -28.79 -13.52 23.74
CA ALA A 418 -28.87 -13.46 25.20
C ALA A 418 -28.52 -14.80 25.87
N ALA A 419 -27.47 -15.48 25.42
CA ALA A 419 -26.90 -16.61 26.14
C ALA A 419 -26.19 -16.11 27.42
N THR A 420 -26.96 -15.55 28.36
CA THR A 420 -26.64 -15.72 29.76
C THR A 420 -26.75 -17.21 30.00
N ALA A 421 -25.61 -17.88 30.15
CA ALA A 421 -25.57 -19.13 30.89
C ALA A 421 -26.15 -18.80 32.28
N ARG A 422 -27.48 -18.92 32.42
CA ARG A 422 -28.11 -18.84 33.72
C ARG A 422 -27.52 -19.98 34.50
N ARG A 423 -26.63 -19.66 35.44
CA ARG A 423 -26.24 -20.56 36.53
C ARG A 423 -27.53 -21.10 37.12
N ALA A 424 -27.87 -22.34 36.78
CA ALA A 424 -28.80 -23.10 37.59
C ALA A 424 -28.10 -23.30 38.94
N TRP A 425 -28.69 -22.72 39.99
CA TRP A 425 -28.34 -23.01 41.37
C TRP A 425 -28.88 -24.37 41.77
#